data_AF-A0ABD5F3A6-F1
#
_entry.id   AF-A0ABD5F3A6-F1
#
_cell.length_a   1.000
_cell.length_b   1.000
_cell.length_c   1.000
_cell.angle_alpha   90.00
_cell.angle_beta   90.00
_cell.angle_gamma   90.00
#
_symmetry.space_group_name_H-M   'P 1'
#
loop_
_entity.id
_entity.type
_entity.pdbx_description
1 polymer ?
#
loop_
_entity_poly.entity_id
_entity_poly.type
_entity_poly.pdbx_seq_one_letter_code
_entity_poly.pdbx_strand_id
1 'polypeptide(L)' 'MSEKPTVDADAALPEQADADVRRRWQELADEVREHQFRYYVKDAPIVSDAQFDALLRELQALEADHP' A
#
# COMPACT_ATOMS: atom_id res chain seq x y z
N MET A 1 10.41 7.40 42.07
CA MET A 1 11.28 7.88 40.99
C MET A 1 11.89 6.66 40.33
N SER A 2 11.68 6.51 39.02
CA SER A 2 12.61 5.94 38.03
C SER A 2 11.84 5.81 36.72
N GLU A 3 12.18 6.76 35.85
CA GLU A 3 12.01 6.86 34.40
C GLU A 3 11.13 5.80 33.72
N LYS A 4 10.01 6.23 33.14
CA LYS A 4 9.48 5.55 31.96
C LYS A 4 10.43 5.85 30.79
N PRO A 5 10.84 4.86 29.99
CA PRO A 5 11.58 5.16 28.78
C PRO A 5 10.68 6.00 27.88
N THR A 6 11.07 7.25 27.66
CA THR A 6 10.51 8.06 26.59
C THR A 6 11.08 7.45 25.31
N VAL A 7 10.36 6.51 24.73
CA VAL A 7 10.60 6.14 23.34
C VAL A 7 10.18 7.36 22.54
N ASP A 8 11.15 8.08 22.00
CA ASP A 8 10.92 9.11 20.99
C ASP A 8 9.97 8.52 19.94
N ALA A 9 8.76 9.08 19.85
CA ALA A 9 7.70 8.62 18.96
C ALA A 9 8.00 8.88 17.47
N ASP A 10 9.21 9.32 17.15
CA ASP A 10 9.62 9.80 15.82
C ASP A 10 10.47 8.76 15.05
N ALA A 11 10.99 7.73 15.72
CA ALA A 11 11.77 6.68 15.06
C ALA A 11 10.93 5.39 14.93
N ALA A 12 10.17 5.27 13.84
CA ALA A 12 9.59 3.98 13.46
C ALA A 12 10.72 2.94 13.36
N LEU A 13 10.55 1.82 14.07
CA LEU A 13 11.48 0.70 13.99
C LEU A 13 11.46 0.12 12.56
N PRO A 14 12.59 -0.36 12.00
CA PRO A 14 12.65 -0.88 10.63
C PRO A 14 11.60 -1.99 10.36
N GLU A 15 11.39 -2.88 11.33
CA GLU A 15 10.34 -3.91 11.28
C GLU A 15 8.91 -3.36 11.16
N GLN A 16 8.65 -2.20 11.79
CA GLN A 16 7.36 -1.51 11.70
C GLN A 16 7.18 -0.89 10.31
N ALA A 17 8.23 -0.25 9.78
CA ALA A 17 8.21 0.31 8.44
C ALA A 17 7.96 -0.79 7.39
N ASP A 18 8.61 -1.95 7.51
CA ASP A 18 8.36 -3.09 6.61
C ASP A 18 6.93 -3.63 6.76
N ALA A 19 6.38 -3.67 7.98
CA ALA A 19 4.99 -4.06 8.20
C ALA A 19 3.99 -3.07 7.60
N ASP A 20 4.27 -1.76 7.69
CA ASP A 20 3.46 -0.70 7.10
C ASP A 20 3.52 -0.75 5.57
N VAL A 21 4.70 -1.01 4.99
CA VAL A 21 4.88 -1.22 3.55
C VAL A 21 4.10 -2.45 3.07
N ARG A 22 4.21 -3.60 3.76
CA ARG A 22 3.44 -4.80 3.41
C ARG A 22 1.94 -4.56 3.48
N ARG A 23 1.47 -3.81 4.47
CA ARG A 23 0.05 -3.44 4.59
C ARG A 23 -0.38 -2.57 3.41
N ARG A 24 0.39 -1.55 3.06
CA ARG A 24 0.10 -0.67 1.91
C ARG A 24 0.09 -1.44 0.59
N TRP A 25 1.05 -2.35 0.39
CA TRP A 25 1.09 -3.22 -0.77
C TRP A 25 -0.18 -4.07 -0.88
N GLN A 26 -0.63 -4.66 0.23
CA GLN A 26 -1.83 -5.49 0.24
C GLN A 26 -3.09 -4.67 -0.12
N GLU A 27 -3.23 -3.48 0.45
CA GLU A 27 -4.35 -2.55 0.16
C GLU A 27 -4.40 -2.20 -1.33
N LEU A 28 -3.27 -1.78 -1.91
CA LEU A 28 -3.18 -1.44 -3.33
C LEU A 28 -3.46 -2.65 -4.23
N ALA A 29 -2.93 -3.82 -3.87
CA ALA A 29 -3.16 -5.04 -4.64
C ALA A 29 -4.65 -5.44 -4.63
N ASP A 30 -5.34 -5.29 -3.50
CA ASP A 30 -6.78 -5.52 -3.40
C ASP A 30 -7.60 -4.51 -4.20
N GLU A 31 -7.21 -3.23 -4.18
CA GLU A 31 -7.86 -2.18 -4.97
C GLU A 31 -7.69 -2.42 -6.48
N VAL A 32 -6.47 -2.74 -6.93
CA VAL A 32 -6.19 -3.10 -8.33
C VAL A 32 -7.02 -4.31 -8.77
N ARG A 33 -7.11 -5.37 -7.94
CA ARG A 33 -7.92 -6.56 -8.26
C ARG A 33 -9.40 -6.23 -8.37
N GLU A 34 -9.96 -5.42 -7.46
CA GLU A 34 -11.37 -5.01 -7.52
C GLU A 34 -11.65 -4.17 -8.77
N HIS A 35 -10.73 -3.29 -9.17
CA HIS A 35 -10.87 -2.51 -10.41
C HIS A 35 -10.77 -3.38 -11.65
N GLN A 36 -9.84 -4.35 -11.70
CA GLN A 36 -9.77 -5.33 -12.79
C GLN A 36 -11.05 -6.15 -12.89
N PHE A 37 -11.59 -6.61 -11.75
CA PHE A 37 -12.84 -7.35 -11.71
C PHE A 37 -14.02 -6.50 -12.23
N ARG A 38 -14.09 -5.23 -11.84
CA ARG A 38 -15.11 -4.30 -12.34
C ARG A 38 -15.00 -4.05 -13.83
N TYR A 39 -13.78 -3.88 -14.33
CA TYR A 39 -13.51 -3.62 -15.73
C TYR A 39 -13.82 -4.85 -16.60
N TYR A 40 -13.25 -6.01 -16.26
CA TYR A 40 -13.31 -7.19 -17.11
C TYR A 40 -14.53 -8.08 -16.87
N VAL A 41 -15.08 -8.12 -15.66
CA VAL A 41 -16.17 -9.05 -15.31
C VAL A 41 -17.51 -8.35 -15.20
N LYS A 42 -17.55 -7.17 -14.56
CA LYS A 42 -18.82 -6.44 -14.34
C LYS A 42 -19.17 -5.47 -15.47
N ASP A 43 -18.24 -5.16 -16.38
CA ASP A 43 -18.37 -4.09 -17.38
C ASP A 43 -18.83 -2.76 -16.73
N ALA A 44 -18.30 -2.48 -15.53
CA ALA A 44 -18.72 -1.36 -14.68
C ALA A 44 -17.50 -0.68 -14.02
N PRO A 45 -16.57 -0.12 -14.81
CA PRO A 45 -15.41 0.58 -14.27
C PRO A 45 -15.83 1.79 -13.44
N ILE A 46 -15.19 1.96 -12.28
CA ILE A 46 -15.43 3.09 -11.36
C ILE A 46 -14.26 4.06 -11.26
N VAL A 47 -13.16 3.73 -11.92
CA VAL A 47 -11.96 4.56 -12.06
C VAL A 47 -11.61 4.67 -13.53
N SER A 48 -11.00 5.80 -13.91
CA SER A 48 -10.44 5.98 -15.25
C SER A 48 -9.14 5.20 -15.43
N ASP A 49 -8.75 4.95 -16.68
CA ASP A 49 -7.49 4.27 -17.02
C ASP A 49 -6.28 4.97 -16.35
N ALA A 50 -6.23 6.30 -16.38
CA ALA A 50 -5.15 7.06 -15.76
C ALA A 50 -5.07 6.88 -14.22
N GLN A 51 -6.22 6.70 -13.56
CA GLN A 51 -6.26 6.41 -12.12
C GLN A 51 -5.79 4.98 -11.84
N PHE A 52 -6.23 4.02 -12.66
CA PHE A 52 -5.78 2.63 -12.57
C PHE A 52 -4.26 2.50 -12.80
N ASP A 53 -3.73 3.19 -13.81
CA ASP A 53 -2.30 3.27 -14.09
C ASP A 53 -1.49 3.91 -12.95
N ALA A 54 -2.08 4.85 -12.21
CA ALA A 54 -1.45 5.42 -11.02
C ALA A 54 -1.36 4.39 -9.89
N LEU A 55 -2.43 3.65 -9.61
CA LEU A 55 -2.46 2.59 -8.60
C LEU A 55 -1.44 1.48 -8.92
N LEU A 56 -1.37 1.05 -10.19
CA LEU A 56 -0.40 0.05 -10.63
C LEU A 56 1.04 0.52 -10.45
N ARG A 57 1.34 1.77 -10.82
CA ARG A 57 2.68 2.33 -10.65
C ARG A 57 3.09 2.43 -9.18
N GLU A 58 2.16 2.78 -8.30
CA GLU A 58 2.42 2.80 -6.85
C GLU A 58 2.74 1.41 -6.33
N LEU A 59 1.95 0.40 -6.72
CA LEU A 59 2.19 -0.99 -6.33
C LEU A 59 3.57 -1.50 -6.81
N GLN A 60 3.91 -1.23 -8.07
CA GLN A 60 5.20 -1.60 -8.66
C GLN A 60 6.38 -0.89 -7.99
N ALA A 61 6.21 0.37 -7.60
CA ALA A 61 7.25 1.11 -6.87
C ALA A 61 7.53 0.46 -5.51
N LEU A 62 6.49 0.05 -4.77
CA LEU A 62 6.66 -0.65 -3.50
C LEU A 62 7.37 -2.01 -3.67
N GLU A 63 7.09 -2.76 -4.73
CA GLU A 63 7.80 -4.01 -5.03
C GLU A 63 9.26 -3.80 -5.43
N ALA A 64 9.55 -2.72 -6.16
CA ALA A 64 10.91 -2.39 -6.56
C ALA A 64 11.79 -1.93 -5.38
N ASP A 65 11.19 -1.17 -4.46
CA ASP A 65 11.88 -0.67 -3.26
C ASP A 65 12.05 -1.77 -2.20
N HIS A 66 11.23 -2.83 -2.24
CA HIS A 66 11.22 -3.96 -1.29
C HIS A 66 11.17 -5.33 -2.00
N PRO A 67 12.28 -5.77 -2.63
CA PRO A 67 12.34 -7.02 -3.41
C PRO A 67 12.33 -8.31 -2.59
#